data_AF-A0A7W4A944-F1
#
_entry.id   AF-A0A7W4A944-F1
#
_cell.length_a   1.000
_cell.length_b   1.000
_cell.length_c   1.000
_cell.angle_alpha   90.00
_cell.angle_beta   90.00
_cell.angle_gamma   90.00
#
_symmetry.space_group_name_H-M   'P 1'
#
loop_
_entity.id
_entity.type
_entity.pdbx_description
1 polymer ?
#
loop_
_entity_poly.entity_id
_entity_poly.type
_entity_poly.pdbx_seq_one_letter_code
_entity_poly.pdbx_strand_id
1 'polypeptide(L)'
;MGSNWEWSYRKGRDDRMKQEVDARMHNMPFDPRKIPLHSHCGTMQSYFNKGWQSVRAIDIQLRVDGQQIYKNARAALKKRFGESNGR
;
A
#
# COMPACT_ATOMS: atom_id res chain seq x y z
N MET A 1 -13.33 22.56 -9.25
CA MET A 1 -13.31 21.39 -10.17
C MET A 1 -11.97 20.67 -10.06
N GLY A 2 -11.69 20.00 -8.92
CA GLY A 2 -10.40 19.34 -8.64
C GLY A 2 -10.48 17.82 -8.41
N SER A 3 -11.68 17.28 -8.23
CA SER A 3 -11.86 16.02 -7.49
C SER A 3 -11.40 14.76 -8.22
N ASN A 4 -11.54 14.69 -9.55
CA ASN A 4 -11.32 13.42 -10.26
C ASN A 4 -9.84 13.14 -10.54
N TRP A 5 -9.06 14.16 -10.89
CA TRP A 5 -7.63 14.01 -11.14
C TRP A 5 -6.85 13.83 -9.82
N GLU A 6 -7.25 14.54 -8.77
CA GLU A 6 -6.65 14.41 -7.43
C GLU A 6 -6.95 13.02 -6.85
N TRP A 7 -8.18 12.53 -7.03
CA TRP A 7 -8.55 11.17 -6.67
C TRP A 7 -7.71 10.14 -7.43
N SER A 8 -7.51 10.32 -8.74
CA SER A 8 -6.68 9.42 -9.57
C SER A 8 -5.23 9.39 -9.08
N TYR A 9 -4.68 10.56 -8.74
CA TYR A 9 -3.33 10.68 -8.19
C TYR A 9 -3.19 9.96 -6.84
N ARG A 10 -4.12 10.20 -5.91
CA ARG A 10 -4.13 9.52 -4.61
C ARG A 10 -4.28 8.01 -4.78
N LYS A 11 -5.17 7.59 -5.69
CA LYS A 11 -5.40 6.18 -6.01
C LYS A 11 -4.14 5.49 -6.53
N GLY A 12 -3.37 6.15 -7.40
CA GLY A 12 -2.08 5.65 -7.88
C GLY A 12 -1.07 5.43 -6.75
N ARG A 13 -0.99 6.35 -5.79
CA ARG A 13 -0.14 6.20 -4.60
C ARG A 13 -0.58 5.04 -3.72
N ASP A 14 -1.88 4.98 -3.42
CA ASP A 14 -2.44 3.96 -2.53
C ASP A 14 -2.29 2.56 -3.11
N ASP A 15 -2.56 2.40 -4.40
CA ASP A 15 -2.44 1.10 -5.08
C ASP A 15 -0.97 0.66 -5.18
N ARG A 16 -0.05 1.59 -5.45
CA ARG A 16 1.39 1.33 -5.43
C ARG A 16 1.85 0.83 -4.07
N MET A 17 1.50 1.57 -3.02
CA MET A 17 1.85 1.23 -1.65
C MET A 17 1.29 -0.12 -1.24
N LYS A 18 0.02 -0.37 -1.52
CA LYS A 18 -0.64 -1.63 -1.16
C LYS A 18 0.05 -2.82 -1.83
N GLN A 19 0.30 -2.75 -3.14
CA GLN A 19 0.92 -3.85 -3.88
C GLN A 19 2.37 -4.09 -3.48
N GLU A 20 3.17 -3.02 -3.30
CA GLU A 20 4.58 -3.21 -2.92
C GLU A 20 4.73 -3.75 -1.51
N VAL A 21 3.94 -3.23 -0.56
CA VAL A 21 3.96 -3.69 0.82
C VAL A 21 3.53 -5.15 0.89
N ASP A 22 2.48 -5.53 0.17
CA ASP A 22 2.02 -6.93 0.09
C ASP A 22 3.11 -7.83 -0.50
N ALA A 23 3.71 -7.43 -1.63
CA ALA A 23 4.79 -8.17 -2.25
C ALA A 23 6.00 -8.34 -1.31
N ARG A 24 6.43 -7.28 -0.60
CA ARG A 24 7.51 -7.37 0.38
C ARG A 24 7.16 -8.25 1.57
N MET A 25 5.92 -8.18 2.07
CA MET A 25 5.44 -9.01 3.17
C MET A 25 5.40 -10.50 2.81
N HIS A 26 5.11 -10.81 1.55
CA HIS A 26 5.00 -12.17 1.04
C HIS A 26 6.28 -12.65 0.30
N ASN A 27 7.35 -11.85 0.29
CA ASN A 27 8.57 -12.10 -0.49
C ASN A 27 8.31 -12.40 -1.99
N MET A 28 7.30 -11.75 -2.57
CA MET A 28 6.98 -11.85 -3.99
C MET A 28 7.74 -10.80 -4.81
N PRO A 29 8.09 -11.12 -6.07
CA PRO A 29 8.70 -10.14 -6.97
C PRO A 29 7.67 -9.06 -7.33
N PHE A 30 8.13 -7.80 -7.35
CA PHE A 30 7.29 -6.66 -7.69
C PHE A 30 8.02 -5.70 -8.62
N ASP A 31 7.36 -5.30 -9.70
CA ASP A 31 7.93 -4.43 -10.73
C ASP A 31 7.35 -3.01 -10.65
N PRO A 32 8.17 -1.99 -10.34
CA PRO A 32 7.79 -0.59 -10.38
C PRO A 32 7.22 -0.05 -11.69
N ARG A 33 7.66 -0.63 -12.81
CA ARG A 33 7.39 -0.12 -14.14
C ARG A 33 6.06 -0.61 -14.70
N LYS A 34 5.49 -1.66 -14.12
CA LYS A 34 4.18 -2.20 -14.49
C LYS A 34 3.07 -1.40 -13.81
N ILE A 35 2.77 -0.24 -14.40
CA ILE A 35 1.68 0.63 -13.92
C ILE A 35 0.34 0.03 -14.39
N PRO A 36 -0.62 -0.25 -13.49
CA PRO A 36 -1.92 -0.79 -13.88
C PRO A 36 -2.77 0.25 -14.61
N LEU A 37 -3.64 -0.23 -15.50
CA LEU A 37 -4.66 0.59 -16.14
C LEU A 37 -5.73 0.93 -15.11
N HIS A 38 -5.91 2.22 -14.88
CA HIS A 38 -6.85 2.78 -13.91
C HIS A 38 -8.08 3.40 -14.59
N SER A 39 -7.89 4.11 -15.71
CA SER A 39 -8.96 4.78 -16.44
C SER A 39 -8.66 4.85 -17.93
N HIS A 40 -9.70 4.73 -18.75
CA HIS A 40 -9.60 4.98 -20.20
C HIS A 40 -9.51 6.48 -20.53
N CYS A 41 -9.77 7.37 -19.56
CA CYS A 41 -9.52 8.80 -19.70
C CYS A 41 -8.01 9.08 -19.55
N GLY A 42 -7.36 9.52 -20.64
CA GLY A 42 -5.92 9.77 -20.65
C GLY A 42 -5.44 10.74 -19.57
N THR A 43 -6.25 11.76 -19.24
CA THR A 43 -5.95 12.69 -18.14
C THR A 43 -5.90 11.95 -16.80
N MET A 44 -6.94 11.17 -16.46
CA MET A 44 -6.99 10.42 -15.20
C MET A 44 -5.87 9.38 -15.13
N GLN A 45 -5.58 8.68 -16.23
CA GLN A 45 -4.47 7.73 -16.30
C GLN A 45 -3.12 8.42 -16.10
N SER A 46 -2.92 9.62 -16.67
CA SER A 46 -1.68 10.39 -16.48
C SER A 46 -1.48 10.78 -15.01
N TYR A 47 -2.53 11.26 -14.33
CA TYR A 47 -2.47 11.58 -12.90
C TYR A 47 -2.26 10.35 -12.03
N PHE A 48 -2.89 9.23 -12.38
CA PHE A 48 -2.64 7.94 -11.72
C PHE A 48 -1.17 7.52 -11.84
N ASN A 49 -0.59 7.60 -13.05
CA ASN A 49 0.81 7.26 -13.29
C ASN A 49 1.75 8.16 -12.47
N LYS A 50 1.46 9.46 -12.38
CA LYS A 50 2.20 10.41 -11.52
C LYS A 50 2.11 10.03 -10.04
N GLY A 51 0.93 9.59 -9.58
CA GLY A 51 0.74 9.09 -8.22
C GLY A 51 1.53 7.81 -7.97
N TRP A 52 1.48 6.85 -8.88
CA TRP A 52 2.23 5.61 -8.78
C TRP A 52 3.74 5.84 -8.66
N GLN A 53 4.29 6.78 -9.43
CA GLN A 53 5.71 7.10 -9.45
C GLN A 53 6.17 8.01 -8.30
N SER A 54 5.25 8.67 -7.57
CA SER A 54 5.62 9.57 -6.47
C SER A 54 5.92 8.84 -5.16
N VAL A 55 5.60 7.55 -5.07
CA VAL A 55 5.89 6.72 -3.89
C VAL A 55 7.39 6.43 -3.82
N ARG A 56 8.01 6.76 -2.69
CA ARG A 56 9.43 6.51 -2.45
C ARG A 56 9.64 5.21 -1.69
N ALA A 57 10.80 4.58 -1.89
CA ALA A 57 11.18 3.38 -1.17
C ALA A 57 11.09 3.52 0.36
N ILE A 58 11.34 4.72 0.89
CA ILE A 58 11.24 5.00 2.34
C ILE A 58 9.80 4.95 2.85
N ASP A 59 8.82 5.41 2.06
CA ASP A 59 7.41 5.37 2.42
C ASP A 59 6.94 3.92 2.55
N ILE A 60 7.38 3.08 1.62
CA ILE A 60 7.12 1.64 1.60
C ILE A 60 7.76 0.97 2.81
N GLN A 61 9.02 1.26 3.08
CA GLN A 61 9.75 0.68 4.21
C GLN A 61 9.07 1.00 5.53
N LEU A 62 8.72 2.27 5.76
CA LEU A 62 8.01 2.71 6.96
C LEU A 62 6.68 1.95 7.15
N ARG A 63 5.97 1.69 6.06
CA ARG A 63 4.70 0.95 6.08
C ARG A 63 4.89 -0.53 6.39
N VAL A 64 5.89 -1.17 5.81
CA VAL A 64 6.28 -2.55 6.07
C VAL A 64 6.67 -2.72 7.54
N ASP A 65 7.55 -1.85 8.04
CA ASP A 65 8.04 -1.89 9.42
C ASP A 65 6.89 -1.69 10.41
N GLY A 66 6.02 -0.70 10.17
CA GLY A 66 4.84 -0.47 11.00
C GLY A 66 3.90 -1.68 11.07
N GLN A 67 3.67 -2.36 9.95
CA GLN A 67 2.87 -3.59 9.93
C GLN A 67 3.55 -4.75 10.67
N GLN A 68 4.86 -4.88 10.55
CA GLN A 68 5.61 -5.92 11.25
C GLN A 68 5.58 -5.68 12.77
N ILE A 69 5.78 -4.43 13.21
CA ILE A 69 5.65 -4.04 14.62
C ILE A 69 4.25 -4.37 15.15
N TYR A 70 3.20 -4.05 14.39
CA TYR A 70 1.82 -4.40 14.78
C TYR A 70 1.62 -5.91 14.93
N LYS A 71 2.09 -6.72 13.96
CA LYS A 71 2.02 -8.18 14.03
C LYS A 71 2.74 -8.72 15.26
N ASN A 72 3.95 -8.22 15.54
CA ASN A 72 4.76 -8.63 16.68
C ASN A 72 4.10 -8.25 18.01
N ALA A 73 3.57 -7.02 18.12
CA ALA A 73 2.86 -6.56 19.31
C ALA A 73 1.59 -7.40 19.56
N ARG A 74 0.81 -7.68 18.51
CA ARG A 74 -0.37 -8.55 18.60
C ARG A 74 -0.02 -9.97 19.04
N ALA A 75 1.07 -10.54 18.51
CA ALA A 75 1.56 -11.86 18.93
C ALA A 75 2.02 -11.87 20.39
N ALA A 76 2.71 -10.81 20.85
CA ALA A 76 3.13 -10.66 22.23
C ALA A 76 1.93 -10.54 23.19
N LEU A 77 0.91 -9.77 22.82
CA LEU A 77 -0.34 -9.66 23.58
C LEU A 77 -1.07 -11.00 23.63
N LYS A 78 -1.19 -11.71 22.51
CA LYS A 78 -1.77 -13.06 22.46
C LYS A 78 -1.04 -14.03 23.38
N LYS A 79 0.30 -13.98 23.42
CA LYS A 79 1.11 -14.81 24.33
C LYS A 79 0.88 -14.46 25.81
N ARG A 80 0.67 -13.18 26.13
CA ARG A 80 0.49 -12.71 27.51
C ARG A 80 -0.92 -12.94 28.06
N PHE A 81 -1.95 -12.75 27.24
CA PHE A 81 -3.34 -12.75 27.69
C PHE A 81 -4.13 -13.99 27.23
N GLY A 82 -3.53 -14.88 26.42
CA GLY A 82 -4.22 -16.02 25.81
C GLY A 82 -5.18 -15.60 24.70
N GLU A 83 -5.75 -16.57 23.99
CA GLU A 83 -6.94 -16.31 23.16
C GLU A 83 -8.12 -16.13 24.10
N SER A 84 -8.57 -14.88 24.27
CA SER A 84 -9.93 -14.63 24.72
C SER A 84 -10.86 -15.19 23.62
N ASN A 85 -11.22 -16.47 23.74
CA ASN A 85 -12.43 -16.99 23.15
C ASN A 85 -13.56 -16.25 23.86
N GLY A 86 -13.96 -15.11 23.31
CA GLY A 86 -15.16 -14.40 23.69
C GLY A 86 -16.30 -15.41 23.68
N ARG A 87 -16.69 -15.85 24.89
CA ARG A 87 -17.92 -16.58 25.15
C ARG A 87 -19.07 -15.58 25.19
#